data_AF-A0A9E1VD23-F1
#
_entry.id   AF-A0A9E1VD23-F1
#
_cell.length_a   1.000
_cell.length_b   1.000
_cell.length_c   1.000
_cell.angle_alpha   90.00
_cell.angle_beta   90.00
_cell.angle_gamma   90.00
#
_symmetry.space_group_name_H-M   'P 1'
#
loop_
_entity.id
_entity.type
_entity.pdbx_description
1 polymer ?
#
loop_
_entity_poly.entity_id
_entity_poly.type
_entity_poly.pdbx_seq_one_letter_code
_entity_poly.pdbx_strand_id
1 'polypeptide(L)'
;SLEFYKKDWSIEGLVLFNGVKNIENYGPGGTDNPQEALLSGTPSWWTLNIESHFEIYKNIHAQIGLTNLLDMHYKTFSSGISAPGRGAFIAIHATLK
;
A
#
# COMPACT_ATOMS: atom_id res chain seq x y z
N SER A 1 -5.22 1.30 -10.10
CA SER A 1 -6.29 1.81 -9.21
C SER A 1 -7.52 2.10 -10.03
N LEU A 2 -8.63 2.42 -9.37
CA LEU A 2 -9.83 2.96 -9.98
C LEU A 2 -10.16 4.27 -9.27
N GLU A 3 -10.34 5.34 -10.03
CA GLU A 3 -10.64 6.65 -9.47
C GLU A 3 -11.91 7.23 -10.07
N PHE A 4 -12.73 7.82 -9.20
CA PHE A 4 -13.90 8.59 -9.56
C PHE A 4 -13.69 10.05 -9.18
N TYR A 5 -13.93 10.93 -10.16
CA TYR A 5 -13.83 12.37 -9.99
C TYR A 5 -15.21 13.03 -10.07
N LYS A 6 -15.49 13.95 -9.16
CA LYS A 6 -16.67 14.81 -9.25
C LYS A 6 -16.38 16.20 -8.70
N LYS A 7 -16.26 17.16 -9.63
CA LYS A 7 -16.11 18.59 -9.32
C LYS A 7 -14.86 18.82 -8.44
N ASP A 8 -15.06 19.14 -7.16
CA ASP A 8 -14.01 19.54 -6.23
C ASP A 8 -13.52 18.36 -5.36
N TRP A 9 -13.85 17.11 -5.72
CA TRP A 9 -13.37 15.93 -4.99
C TRP A 9 -13.16 14.71 -5.89
N SER A 10 -12.30 13.81 -5.42
CA SER A 10 -12.12 12.47 -6.01
C SER A 10 -12.08 11.40 -4.92
N ILE A 11 -12.35 10.16 -5.34
CA ILE A 11 -12.15 8.96 -4.53
C ILE A 11 -11.43 7.91 -5.38
N GLU A 12 -10.35 7.36 -4.84
CA GLU A 12 -9.53 6.34 -5.47
C GLU A 12 -9.54 5.06 -4.64
N GLY A 13 -9.79 3.93 -5.30
CA GLY A 13 -9.52 2.59 -4.78
C GLY A 13 -8.23 2.04 -5.39
N LEU A 14 -7.25 1.70 -4.55
CA LEU A 14 -5.95 1.17 -4.95
C LEU A 14 -5.72 -0.23 -4.37
N VAL A 15 -5.51 -1.20 -5.26
CA VAL A 15 -5.01 -2.52 -4.87
C VAL A 15 -3.50 -2.56 -5.09
N LEU A 16 -2.76 -2.84 -4.02
CA LEU A 16 -1.35 -3.22 -4.10
C LEU A 16 -1.24 -4.73 -3.94
N PHE A 17 -0.32 -5.36 -4.64
CA PHE A 17 -0.13 -6.81 -4.55
C PHE A 17 1.32 -7.20 -4.81
N ASN A 18 1.69 -8.39 -4.33
CA ASN A 18 2.87 -9.11 -4.78
C ASN A 18 2.50 -10.56 -5.05
N GLY A 19 3.11 -11.11 -6.10
CA GLY A 19 2.97 -12.52 -6.45
C GLY A 19 3.75 -13.43 -5.50
N VAL A 20 3.48 -14.73 -5.61
CA VAL A 20 4.27 -15.76 -4.93
C VAL A 20 5.68 -15.77 -5.51
N LYS A 21 6.69 -15.89 -4.65
CA LYS A 21 8.05 -16.26 -5.08
C LYS A 21 8.41 -17.60 -4.45
N ASN A 22 8.49 -18.64 -5.28
CA ASN A 22 8.88 -19.98 -4.85
C ASN A 22 10.34 -20.00 -4.41
N ILE A 23 10.67 -20.82 -3.39
CA ILE A 23 12.02 -20.92 -2.84
C ILE A 23 13.09 -21.27 -3.88
N GLU A 24 12.74 -22.07 -4.89
CA GLU A 24 13.64 -22.48 -5.99
C GLU A 24 14.10 -21.31 -6.86
N ASN A 25 13.32 -20.21 -6.86
CA ASN A 25 13.62 -19.01 -7.63
C ASN A 25 14.39 -17.95 -6.80
N TYR A 26 14.90 -18.33 -5.62
CA TYR A 26 15.68 -17.42 -4.78
C TYR A 26 17.09 -17.30 -5.33
N GLY A 27 17.61 -16.08 -5.33
CA GLY A 27 18.99 -15.80 -5.69
C GLY A 27 19.98 -16.43 -4.70
N PRO A 28 21.21 -16.71 -5.14
CA PRO A 28 22.24 -17.24 -4.27
C PRO A 28 22.61 -16.24 -3.17
N GLY A 29 22.96 -16.74 -1.98
CA GLY A 29 23.41 -15.92 -0.85
C GLY A 29 22.26 -15.37 0.01
N GLY A 30 22.45 -14.16 0.56
CA GLY A 30 21.53 -13.55 1.52
C GLY A 30 20.56 -12.52 0.94
N THR A 31 20.67 -12.16 -0.34
CA THR A 31 19.91 -11.03 -0.92
C THR A 31 18.39 -11.20 -0.82
N ASP A 32 17.92 -12.44 -0.93
CA ASP A 32 16.50 -12.79 -0.91
C ASP A 32 15.98 -13.19 0.49
N ASN A 33 16.86 -13.16 1.51
CA ASN A 33 16.58 -13.55 2.89
C ASN A 33 15.75 -14.85 3.02
N PRO A 34 16.24 -16.01 2.51
CA PRO A 34 15.50 -17.27 2.58
C PRO A 34 15.19 -17.73 4.00
N GLN A 35 15.95 -17.26 4.99
CA GLN A 35 15.72 -17.55 6.41
C GLN A 35 14.45 -16.87 6.93
N GLU A 36 14.05 -15.77 6.27
CA GLU A 36 12.85 -15.01 6.57
C GLU A 36 11.62 -15.50 5.79
N ALA A 37 11.80 -16.46 4.88
CA ALA A 37 10.74 -17.02 4.06
C ALA A 37 10.12 -18.28 4.68
N LEU A 38 8.98 -18.71 4.15
CA LEU A 38 8.51 -20.07 4.41
C LEU A 38 9.41 -21.06 3.67
N LEU A 39 9.33 -22.35 4.03
CA LEU A 39 10.03 -23.41 3.29
C LEU A 39 9.64 -23.45 1.81
N SER A 40 8.44 -23.01 1.47
CA SER A 40 7.95 -22.90 0.09
C SER A 40 8.33 -21.58 -0.61
N GLY A 41 8.86 -20.59 0.12
CA GLY A 41 9.20 -19.26 -0.37
C GLY A 41 8.31 -18.15 0.24
N THR A 42 8.12 -17.06 -0.50
CA THR A 42 7.30 -15.91 -0.06
C THR A 42 5.90 -16.01 -0.67
N PRO A 43 4.84 -16.06 0.16
CA PRO A 43 3.48 -16.11 -0.35
C PRO A 43 3.06 -14.79 -0.99
N SER A 44 2.10 -14.86 -1.91
CA SER A 44 1.44 -13.68 -2.45
C SER A 44 0.62 -12.97 -1.39
N TRP A 45 0.46 -11.67 -1.55
CA TRP A 45 -0.44 -10.87 -0.75
C TRP A 45 -1.00 -9.74 -1.60
N TRP A 46 -2.09 -9.16 -1.11
CA TRP A 46 -2.64 -7.93 -1.67
C TRP A 46 -3.27 -7.10 -0.55
N THR A 47 -3.33 -5.79 -0.75
CA THR A 47 -3.99 -4.84 0.14
C THR A 47 -4.97 -4.02 -0.67
N LEU A 48 -6.11 -3.69 -0.06
CA LEU A 48 -7.04 -2.69 -0.58
C LEU A 48 -6.82 -1.39 0.17
N ASN A 49 -6.66 -0.30 -0.56
CA ASN A 49 -6.46 1.04 -0.02
C ASN A 49 -7.52 1.95 -0.65
N ILE A 50 -8.01 2.91 0.11
CA ILE A 50 -8.98 3.89 -0.37
C ILE A 50 -8.48 5.27 0.07
N GLU A 51 -8.44 6.21 -0.86
CA GLU A 51 -8.15 7.61 -0.55
C GLU A 51 -9.15 8.54 -1.23
N SER A 52 -9.30 9.73 -0.67
CA SER A 52 -10.14 10.78 -1.22
C SER A 52 -9.43 12.12 -1.13
N HIS A 53 -9.52 12.89 -2.20
CA HIS A 53 -8.95 14.21 -2.32
C HIS A 53 -10.07 15.24 -2.41
N PHE A 54 -9.89 16.39 -1.76
CA PHE A 54 -10.85 17.48 -1.72
C PHE A 54 -10.16 18.81 -2.01
N GLU A 55 -10.66 19.55 -2.99
CA GLU A 55 -10.33 20.96 -3.21
C GLU A 55 -11.25 21.81 -2.34
N ILE A 56 -10.78 22.18 -1.15
CA ILE A 56 -11.57 23.01 -0.21
C ILE A 56 -11.63 24.45 -0.72
N TYR A 57 -10.48 24.97 -1.17
CA TYR A 57 -10.33 26.26 -1.85
C TYR A 57 -9.26 26.12 -2.94
N LYS A 58 -9.14 27.12 -3.83
CA LYS A 58 -8.16 27.13 -4.94
C LYS A 58 -6.70 26.87 -4.53
N ASN A 59 -6.37 27.06 -3.26
CA ASN A 59 -5.02 26.92 -2.72
C ASN A 59 -4.98 26.06 -1.44
N ILE A 60 -6.08 25.38 -1.11
CA ILE A 60 -6.20 24.50 0.06
C ILE A 60 -6.83 23.19 -0.40
N HIS A 61 -6.05 22.12 -0.30
CA HIS A 61 -6.45 20.76 -0.60
C HIS A 61 -6.41 19.92 0.67
N ALA A 62 -7.30 18.96 0.79
CA ALA A 62 -7.26 17.96 1.85
C ALA A 62 -7.29 16.55 1.26
N GLN A 63 -6.63 15.63 1.95
CA GLN A 63 -6.62 14.21 1.62
C GLN A 63 -6.95 13.42 2.88
N ILE A 64 -7.74 12.37 2.72
CA ILE A 64 -7.99 11.37 3.75
C ILE A 64 -7.86 10.00 3.10
N GLY A 65 -7.33 9.02 3.82
CA GLY A 65 -7.27 7.67 3.31
C GLY A 65 -7.19 6.60 4.38
N LEU A 66 -7.55 5.40 3.96
CA LEU A 66 -7.42 4.15 4.68
C LEU A 66 -6.47 3.24 3.91
N THR A 67 -5.40 2.80 4.57
CA THR A 67 -4.44 1.86 4.01
C THR A 67 -4.69 0.47 4.58
N ASN A 68 -4.48 -0.56 3.75
CA ASN A 68 -4.71 -1.96 4.11
C ASN A 68 -6.08 -2.17 4.80
N LEU A 69 -7.15 -1.73 4.13
CA LEU A 69 -8.53 -1.69 4.64
C LEU A 69 -8.99 -3.04 5.23
N LEU A 70 -8.55 -4.14 4.61
CA LEU A 70 -8.91 -5.50 5.01
C LEU A 70 -8.01 -6.09 6.11
N ASP A 71 -7.06 -5.30 6.64
CA ASP A 71 -6.15 -5.71 7.72
C ASP A 71 -5.34 -6.97 7.37
N MET A 72 -4.91 -7.07 6.11
CA MET A 72 -4.10 -8.19 5.66
C MET A 72 -2.80 -8.21 6.47
N HIS A 73 -2.51 -9.33 7.13
CA HIS A 73 -1.21 -9.56 7.74
C HIS A 73 -0.24 -10.10 6.67
N TYR A 74 0.77 -9.31 6.31
CA TYR A 74 1.70 -9.68 5.25
C TYR A 74 3.13 -9.22 5.55
N LYS A 75 4.07 -9.77 4.79
CA LYS A 75 5.48 -9.39 4.79
C LYS A 75 5.90 -9.12 3.35
N THR A 76 6.51 -7.98 3.10
CA THR A 76 7.09 -7.68 1.78
C THR A 76 8.25 -8.63 1.49
N PHE A 77 8.51 -8.88 0.21
CA PHE A 77 9.58 -9.81 -0.19
C PHE A 77 10.93 -9.38 0.41
N SER A 78 11.71 -10.37 0.89
CA SER A 78 13.00 -10.17 1.56
C SER A 78 12.96 -9.34 2.86
N SER A 79 11.78 -8.97 3.37
CA SER A 79 11.66 -8.28 4.66
C SER A 79 11.78 -9.27 5.84
N GLY A 80 12.47 -8.85 6.90
CA GLY A 80 12.46 -9.53 8.20
C GLY A 80 11.34 -9.08 9.14
N ILE A 81 10.53 -8.09 8.75
CA ILE A 81 9.50 -7.49 9.60
C ILE A 81 8.16 -7.47 8.84
N SER A 82 7.07 -7.80 9.54
CA SER A 82 5.71 -7.70 8.98
C SER A 82 5.39 -6.26 8.60
N ALA A 83 4.71 -6.09 7.46
CA ALA A 83 4.25 -4.79 7.04
C ALA A 83 3.09 -4.28 7.93
N PRO A 84 2.82 -2.96 7.96
CA PRO A 84 1.72 -2.42 8.75
C PRO A 84 0.36 -3.03 8.38
N GLY A 85 -0.48 -3.24 9.41
CA GLY A 85 -1.88 -3.62 9.26
C GLY A 85 -2.74 -2.45 8.76
N ARG A 86 -4.02 -2.43 9.11
CA ARG A 86 -4.93 -1.35 8.74
C ARG A 86 -4.46 0.00 9.30
N GLY A 87 -4.38 1.00 8.43
CA GLY A 87 -3.98 2.36 8.77
C GLY A 87 -4.96 3.42 8.26
N ALA A 88 -4.85 4.63 8.79
CA ALA A 88 -5.61 5.78 8.36
C ALA A 88 -4.72 7.04 8.38
N PHE A 89 -4.99 7.98 7.49
CA PHE A 89 -4.30 9.26 7.47
C PHE A 89 -5.24 10.40 7.07
N ILE A 90 -4.87 11.61 7.48
CA ILE A 90 -5.45 12.86 7.02
C ILE A 90 -4.31 13.85 6.73
N ALA A 91 -4.42 14.57 5.64
CA ALA A 91 -3.45 15.58 5.23
C ALA A 91 -4.18 16.85 4.75
N ILE A 92 -3.55 18.00 4.99
CA ILE A 92 -3.99 19.29 4.46
C ILE A 92 -2.79 19.92 3.78
N HIS A 93 -2.96 20.30 2.52
CA HIS A 93 -1.96 20.96 1.70
C HIS A 93 -2.42 22.38 1.39
N ALA A 94 -1.62 23.37 1.80
CA ALA A 94 -1.88 24.77 1.50
C ALA A 94 -0.72 25.34 0.67
N THR A 95 -1.05 25.99 -0.44
CA THR A 95 -0.06 26.69 -1.29
C THR A 95 -0.19 28.19 -1.09
N LEU A 96 0.92 28.84 -0.76
CA LEU A 96 1.02 30.30 -0.74
C LEU A 96 1.45 30.78 -2.13
N LYS A 97 0.81 31.84 -2.61
CA LYS A 97 1.15 32.50 -3.87
C LYS A 97 2.42 33.33 -3.74
#